data_AF-A0A379T2J6-F1
#
_entry.id   AF-A0A379T2J6-F1
#
_cell.length_a   1.000
_cell.length_b   1.000
_cell.length_c   1.000
_cell.angle_alpha   90.00
_cell.angle_beta   90.00
_cell.angle_gamma   90.00
#
_symmetry.space_group_name_H-M   'P 1'
#
loop_
_entity.id
_entity.type
_entity.pdbx_description
1 polymer ?
#
loop_
_entity_poly.entity_id
_entity_poly.type
_entity_poly.pdbx_seq_one_letter_code
_entity_poly.pdbx_strand_id
1 'polypeptide(L)'
;MICRVRGLHLPEKHVTWRGEAIPGSLFDFALYFFHNYKALLAKGSGPYFYLPKTQAWQEAAWWSEVFSYAEDRFNLPRGTIKATLLIENPACCFPDG
;
A
#
# COMPACT_ATOMS: atom_id res chain seq x y z
N MET A 1 12.89 -8.40 -0.16
CA MET A 1 12.70 -7.24 -1.06
C MET A 1 11.49 -6.49 -0.54
N ILE A 2 11.54 -5.15 -0.54
CA ILE A 2 10.44 -4.30 -0.06
C ILE A 2 10.08 -3.34 -1.21
N CYS A 3 8.80 -3.21 -1.54
CA CYS A 3 8.32 -2.34 -2.61
C CYS A 3 7.92 -0.97 -2.05
N ARG A 4 8.51 0.12 -2.57
CA ARG A 4 8.04 1.48 -2.25
C ARG A 4 7.04 1.92 -3.32
N VAL A 5 5.79 2.10 -2.92
CA VAL A 5 4.72 2.59 -3.80
C VAL A 5 4.80 4.12 -3.97
N ARG A 6 4.20 4.65 -5.02
CA ARG A 6 3.93 6.09 -5.14
C ARG A 6 3.04 6.60 -3.98
N GLY A 7 3.18 7.87 -3.63
CA GLY A 7 2.31 8.53 -2.64
C GLY A 7 0.89 8.74 -3.16
N LEU A 8 -0.08 8.90 -2.25
CA LEU A 8 -1.52 8.95 -2.59
C LEU A 8 -1.92 10.08 -3.56
N HIS A 9 -1.13 11.16 -3.63
CA HIS A 9 -1.37 12.30 -4.51
C HIS A 9 -0.95 12.08 -5.98
N LEU A 10 -0.25 10.98 -6.30
CA LEU A 10 0.27 10.74 -7.64
C LEU A 10 -0.69 9.86 -8.47
N PRO A 11 -1.12 10.33 -9.66
CA PRO A 11 -1.97 9.53 -10.55
C PRO A 11 -1.14 8.55 -11.41
N GLU A 12 -1.79 7.45 -11.83
CA GLU A 12 -1.35 6.63 -12.96
C GLU A 12 -2.15 7.02 -14.22
N LYS A 13 -1.62 7.96 -15.00
CA LYS A 13 -2.34 8.56 -16.13
C LYS A 13 -2.71 7.61 -17.27
N HIS A 14 -2.06 6.44 -17.35
CA HIS A 14 -2.31 5.49 -18.44
C HIS A 14 -3.43 4.49 -18.12
N VAL A 15 -3.94 4.49 -16.89
CA VAL A 15 -5.04 3.63 -16.46
C VAL A 15 -6.12 4.49 -15.84
N THR A 16 -7.33 4.42 -16.41
CA THR A 16 -8.46 5.25 -15.97
C THR A 16 -9.60 4.40 -15.43
N TRP A 17 -10.32 4.95 -14.46
CA TRP A 17 -11.60 4.42 -13.98
C TRP A 17 -12.62 5.54 -14.00
N ARG A 18 -13.74 5.33 -14.72
CA ARG A 18 -14.78 6.35 -14.93
C ARG A 18 -14.25 7.67 -15.53
N GLY A 19 -13.24 7.57 -16.40
CA GLY A 19 -12.64 8.72 -17.07
C GLY A 19 -11.51 9.42 -16.29
N GLU A 20 -11.33 9.11 -15.01
CA GLU A 20 -10.30 9.70 -14.16
C GLU A 20 -9.10 8.76 -14.00
N ALA A 21 -7.89 9.31 -13.92
CA ALA A 21 -6.69 8.53 -13.66
C ALA A 21 -6.76 7.86 -12.28
N ILE A 22 -6.39 6.59 -12.19
CA ILE A 22 -6.40 5.87 -10.91
C ILE A 22 -5.24 6.32 -10.00
N PRO A 23 -5.31 6.07 -8.68
CA PRO A 23 -4.17 6.30 -7.80
C PRO A 23 -2.97 5.43 -8.20
N GLY A 24 -1.82 6.06 -8.44
CA GLY A 24 -0.58 5.34 -8.75
C GLY A 24 -0.11 4.44 -7.61
N SER A 25 -0.41 4.84 -6.37
CA SER A 25 -0.18 4.03 -5.16
C SER A 25 -0.85 2.65 -5.22
N LEU A 26 -2.13 2.61 -5.64
CA LEU A 26 -2.88 1.37 -5.81
C LEU A 26 -2.35 0.54 -6.98
N PHE A 27 -1.97 1.20 -8.07
CA PHE A 27 -1.41 0.51 -9.24
C PHE A 27 -0.11 -0.23 -8.89
N ASP A 28 0.81 0.45 -8.22
CA ASP A 28 2.09 -0.12 -7.81
C ASP A 28 1.88 -1.27 -6.80
N PHE A 29 1.03 -1.04 -5.80
CA PHE A 29 0.67 -2.04 -4.79
C PHE A 29 0.07 -3.29 -5.43
N ALA A 30 -0.97 -3.12 -6.26
CA ALA A 30 -1.75 -4.22 -6.80
C ALA A 30 -0.89 -5.13 -7.69
N LEU A 31 -0.08 -4.56 -8.58
CA LEU A 31 0.79 -5.36 -9.45
C LEU A 31 1.89 -6.07 -8.67
N TYR A 32 2.58 -5.38 -7.76
CA TYR A 32 3.63 -6.02 -6.96
C TYR A 32 3.07 -7.15 -6.10
N PHE A 33 1.97 -6.91 -5.39
CA PHE A 33 1.32 -7.91 -4.55
C PHE A 33 0.87 -9.11 -5.38
N PHE A 34 0.06 -8.88 -6.42
CA PHE A 34 -0.57 -9.93 -7.21
C PHE A 34 0.45 -10.89 -7.83
N HIS A 35 1.54 -10.34 -8.38
CA HIS A 35 2.55 -11.15 -9.06
C HIS A 35 3.52 -11.87 -8.11
N ASN A 36 3.70 -11.39 -6.87
CA ASN A 36 4.79 -11.86 -6.01
C ASN A 36 4.35 -12.56 -4.74
N TYR A 37 3.12 -12.37 -4.23
CA TYR A 37 2.76 -12.82 -2.88
C TYR A 37 2.98 -14.33 -2.67
N LYS A 38 2.60 -15.18 -3.63
CA LYS A 38 2.79 -16.64 -3.53
C LYS A 38 4.26 -17.02 -3.44
N ALA A 39 5.08 -16.47 -4.33
CA ALA A 39 6.51 -16.75 -4.37
C ALA A 39 7.24 -16.21 -3.13
N LEU A 40 6.79 -15.07 -2.60
CA LEU A 40 7.32 -14.49 -1.35
C LEU A 40 6.99 -15.37 -0.15
N LEU A 41 5.76 -15.88 -0.05
CA LEU A 41 5.35 -16.76 1.04
C LEU A 41 6.02 -18.14 0.95
N ALA A 42 6.12 -18.72 -0.26
CA ALA A 42 6.74 -20.03 -0.47
C ALA A 42 8.22 -20.09 -0.04
N LYS A 43 8.92 -18.96 -0.04
CA LYS A 43 10.32 -18.86 0.43
C LYS A 43 10.47 -18.39 1.88
N GLY A 44 9.39 -18.40 2.65
CA GLY A 44 9.39 -17.96 4.07
C GLY A 44 9.52 -16.44 4.25
N SER A 45 9.22 -15.65 3.23
CA SER A 45 9.17 -14.19 3.29
C SER A 45 7.71 -13.72 3.18
N GLY A 46 7.47 -12.44 2.84
CA GLY A 46 6.13 -11.90 2.69
C GLY A 46 6.08 -10.66 1.79
N PRO A 47 4.87 -10.25 1.37
CA PRO A 47 4.64 -9.00 0.65
C PRO A 47 4.88 -7.80 1.58
N TYR A 48 6.02 -7.14 1.39
CA TYR A 48 6.46 -6.01 2.22
C TYR A 48 6.45 -4.70 1.44
N PHE A 49 5.91 -3.65 2.06
CA PHE A 49 5.76 -2.32 1.45
C PHE A 49 6.42 -1.21 2.25
N TYR A 50 6.93 -0.20 1.55
CA TYR A 50 7.30 1.10 2.10
C TYR A 50 6.26 2.12 1.65
N LEU A 51 5.61 2.78 2.62
CA LEU A 51 4.58 3.79 2.37
C LEU A 51 5.18 5.20 2.59
N PRO A 52 5.38 6.00 1.53
CA PRO A 52 5.94 7.34 1.66
C PRO A 52 4.86 8.40 1.94
N LYS A 53 5.28 9.51 2.53
CA LYS A 53 4.52 10.78 2.63
C LYS A 53 3.16 10.67 3.32
N THR A 54 3.00 9.73 4.25
CA THR A 54 1.80 9.69 5.09
C THR A 54 1.73 10.97 5.92
N GLN A 55 0.60 11.67 5.86
CA GLN A 55 0.41 12.94 6.55
C GLN A 55 -0.54 12.83 7.75
N ALA A 56 -1.43 11.84 7.75
CA ALA A 56 -2.45 11.68 8.78
C ALA A 56 -2.73 10.19 9.07
N TRP A 57 -3.23 9.88 10.27
CA TRP A 57 -3.53 8.50 10.67
C TRP A 57 -4.64 7.87 9.81
N GLN A 58 -5.53 8.68 9.24
CA GLN A 58 -6.59 8.24 8.34
C GLN A 58 -6.03 7.63 7.05
N GLU A 59 -4.89 8.11 6.56
CA GLU A 59 -4.22 7.51 5.40
C GLU A 59 -3.63 6.13 5.76
N ALA A 60 -3.12 5.96 6.98
CA ALA A 60 -2.68 4.65 7.47
C ALA A 60 -3.87 3.69 7.66
N ALA A 61 -5.01 4.18 8.14
CA ALA A 61 -6.24 3.41 8.23
C ALA A 61 -6.72 2.96 6.83
N TRP A 62 -6.71 3.86 5.85
CA TRP A 62 -7.04 3.53 4.46
C TRP A 62 -6.12 2.45 3.88
N TRP A 63 -4.81 2.51 4.12
CA TRP A 63 -3.89 1.44 3.72
C TRP A 63 -4.19 0.12 4.42
N SER A 64 -4.57 0.15 5.70
CA SER A 64 -4.99 -1.05 6.43
C SER A 64 -6.22 -1.70 5.78
N GLU A 65 -7.19 -0.92 5.32
CA GLU A 65 -8.35 -1.40 4.58
C GLU A 65 -7.95 -2.02 3.23
N VAL A 66 -7.06 -1.36 2.47
CA VAL A 66 -6.53 -1.88 1.19
C VAL A 66 -5.82 -3.22 1.38
N PHE A 67 -4.95 -3.32 2.40
CA PHE A 67 -4.26 -4.58 2.72
C PHE A 67 -5.24 -5.64 3.17
N SER A 68 -6.21 -5.27 4.01
CA SER A 68 -7.19 -6.21 4.51
C SER A 68 -8.03 -6.82 3.39
N TYR A 69 -8.48 -5.97 2.46
CA TYR A 69 -9.18 -6.40 1.25
C TYR A 69 -8.34 -7.36 0.40
N ALA A 70 -7.05 -7.05 0.17
CA ALA A 70 -6.17 -7.91 -0.60
C ALA A 70 -5.95 -9.27 0.09
N GLU A 71 -5.75 -9.29 1.41
CA GLU A 71 -5.61 -10.54 2.16
C GLU A 71 -6.88 -11.39 2.07
N ASP A 72 -8.05 -10.79 2.28
CA ASP A 72 -9.34 -11.50 2.21
C ASP A 72 -9.58 -12.03 0.79
N ARG A 73 -9.31 -11.22 -0.24
CA ARG A 73 -9.49 -11.58 -1.65
C ARG A 73 -8.65 -12.78 -2.08
N PHE A 74 -7.49 -12.97 -1.47
CA PHE A 74 -6.57 -14.08 -1.78
C PHE A 74 -6.49 -15.13 -0.67
N ASN A 75 -7.41 -15.08 0.30
CA ASN A 75 -7.53 -16.02 1.42
C ASN A 75 -6.22 -16.15 2.22
N LEU A 76 -5.58 -15.01 2.50
CA LEU A 76 -4.38 -14.91 3.31
C LEU A 76 -4.74 -14.56 4.77
N PRO A 77 -3.97 -15.03 5.76
CA PRO A 77 -4.13 -14.60 7.14
C PRO A 77 -4.00 -13.08 7.29
N ARG A 78 -4.78 -12.48 8.19
CA ARG A 78 -4.69 -11.04 8.48
C ARG A 78 -3.27 -10.67 8.92
N GLY A 79 -2.72 -9.62 8.33
CA GLY A 79 -1.35 -9.15 8.61
C GLY A 79 -0.26 -9.96 7.93
N THR A 80 -0.59 -10.70 6.87
CA THR A 80 0.38 -11.28 5.92
C THR A 80 1.15 -10.18 5.19
N ILE A 81 0.45 -9.11 4.79
CA ILE A 81 1.06 -7.91 4.25
C ILE A 81 1.67 -7.11 5.40
N LYS A 82 2.93 -6.71 5.26
CA LYS A 82 3.60 -5.81 6.22
C LYS A 82 3.99 -4.52 5.53
N ALA A 83 3.87 -3.41 6.23
CA ALA A 83 4.28 -2.11 5.72
C ALA A 83 5.18 -1.39 6.74
N THR A 84 6.21 -0.72 6.23
CA THR A 84 6.99 0.27 6.97
C THR A 84 6.54 1.65 6.52
N LEU A 85 6.00 2.43 7.45
CA LEU A 85 5.47 3.75 7.19
C LEU A 85 6.56 4.79 7.41
N LEU A 86 6.81 5.64 6.41
CA LEU A 86 7.85 6.66 6.50
C LEU A 86 7.28 7.92 7.16
N ILE A 87 7.69 8.19 8.40
CA ILE A 87 7.38 9.46 9.08
C ILE A 87 8.35 10.51 8.54
N GLU A 88 7.98 11.13 7.42
CA GLU A 88 8.79 12.14 6.73
C GLU A 88 8.10 13.51 6.62
N ASN A 89 6.88 13.64 7.17
CA ASN A 89 6.12 14.89 7.18
C ASN A 89 5.86 15.33 8.64
N PRO A 90 6.11 16.60 9.02
CA PRO A 90 5.89 17.07 10.39
C PRO A 90 4.47 16.84 10.90
N ALA A 91 3.45 16.91 10.03
CA ALA A 91 2.06 16.63 10.37
C ALA A 91 1.85 15.18 10.87
N CYS A 92 2.67 14.23 10.43
CA CYS A 92 2.60 12.84 10.88
C CYS A 92 3.17 12.65 12.30
N CYS A 93 4.05 13.56 12.75
CA CYS A 93 4.59 13.52 14.12
C CYS A 93 3.62 14.12 15.15
N PHE A 94 2.73 15.02 14.69
CA PHE A 94 1.75 15.71 15.53
C PHE A 94 0.35 15.58 14.90
N PRO A 95 -0.28 14.39 14.99
CA PRO A 95 -1.69 14.26 14.68
C PRO A 95 -2.47 15.01 15.75
N ASP A 96 -2.86 16.24 15.42
CA ASP A 96 -3.63 17.21 16.20
C ASP A 96 -2.86 18.04 17.25
N GLY A 97 -3.08 19.36 17.15
CA GLY A 97 -3.23 20.25 18.30
C GLY A 97 -4.70 20.62 18.43
#